data_AF-A0A7J9LDM4-F1
#
_entry.id   AF-A0A7J9LDM4-F1
#
_cell.length_a   1.000
_cell.length_b   1.000
_cell.length_c   1.000
_cell.angle_alpha   90.00
_cell.angle_beta   90.00
_cell.angle_gamma   90.00
#
_symmetry.space_group_name_H-M   'P 1'
#
loop_
_entity.id
_entity.type
_entity.pdbx_description
1 polymer ?
#
loop_
_entity_poly.entity_id
_entity_poly.type
_entity_poly.pdbx_seq_one_letter_code
_entity_poly.pdbx_strand_id
1 'polypeptide(L)'
;MGKHTSELLSTLSSSSSRVQNFIINEILDPRLSTPRSAKMAGDIAFIAVIAFACLRPRPKARPTMKLVSQEFLHIKSPIAIPLHEISLIELKNHEMFMSDENHK
;
A
#
# COMPACT_ATOMS: atom_id res chain seq x y z
N MET A 1 -5.79 -21.48 -7.57
CA MET A 1 -6.91 -20.70 -8.13
C MET A 1 -6.65 -19.24 -7.79
N GLY A 2 -6.46 -18.36 -8.77
CA GLY A 2 -6.24 -16.93 -8.51
C GLY A 2 -7.58 -16.24 -8.20
N LYS A 3 -7.62 -15.36 -7.19
CA LYS A 3 -8.80 -14.52 -6.92
C LYS A 3 -8.98 -13.54 -8.09
N HIS A 4 -10.22 -13.33 -8.55
CA HIS A 4 -10.52 -12.42 -9.64
C HIS A 4 -10.29 -10.97 -9.19
N THR A 5 -9.58 -10.15 -9.98
CA THR A 5 -9.19 -8.78 -9.61
C THR A 5 -10.39 -7.91 -9.21
N SER A 6 -11.55 -8.12 -9.85
CA SER A 6 -12.80 -7.43 -9.48
C SER A 6 -13.24 -7.73 -8.05
N GLU A 7 -13.11 -8.97 -7.58
CA GLU A 7 -13.56 -9.35 -6.22
C GLU A 7 -12.66 -8.72 -5.15
N LEU A 8 -11.35 -8.61 -5.44
CA LEU A 8 -10.40 -7.92 -4.57
C LEU A 8 -10.75 -6.44 -4.45
N LEU A 9 -11.02 -5.77 -5.58
CA LEU A 9 -11.40 -4.36 -5.59
C LEU A 9 -12.75 -4.13 -4.89
N SER A 10 -13.74 -5.00 -5.13
CA SER A 10 -15.03 -4.94 -4.43
C SER A 10 -14.88 -5.14 -2.92
N THR A 11 -13.98 -6.03 -2.49
CA THR A 11 -13.67 -6.26 -1.08
C THR A 11 -13.04 -5.01 -0.48
N LEU A 12 -12.00 -4.46 -1.12
CA LEU A 12 -11.30 -3.24 -0.69
C LEU A 12 -12.19 -2.00 -0.61
N SER A 13 -13.16 -1.88 -1.53
CA SER A 13 -14.13 -0.77 -1.55
C SER A 13 -15.21 -0.91 -0.48
N SER A 14 -15.43 -2.11 0.06
CA SER A 14 -16.41 -2.36 1.11
C SER A 14 -15.76 -2.14 2.48
N SER A 15 -16.40 -1.39 3.37
CA SER A 15 -15.96 -1.25 4.78
C SER A 15 -16.23 -2.52 5.61
N SER A 16 -16.17 -3.69 4.98
CA SER A 16 -16.52 -4.99 5.56
C SER A 16 -15.32 -5.58 6.32
N SER A 17 -15.61 -6.31 7.40
CA SER A 17 -14.63 -7.11 8.17
C SER A 17 -13.77 -8.06 7.33
N ARG A 18 -14.17 -8.34 6.08
CA ARG A 18 -13.39 -9.11 5.10
C ARG A 18 -12.08 -8.44 4.68
N VAL A 19 -12.01 -7.11 4.64
CA VAL A 19 -10.75 -6.39 4.34
C VAL A 19 -9.76 -6.51 5.48
N GLN A 20 -10.26 -6.65 6.72
CA GLN A 20 -9.42 -6.74 7.92
C GLN A 20 -8.57 -8.01 7.94
N ASN A 21 -9.11 -9.09 7.35
CA ASN A 21 -8.43 -10.38 7.23
C ASN A 21 -7.54 -10.51 6.00
N PHE A 22 -7.52 -9.51 5.11
CA PHE A 22 -6.72 -9.59 3.89
C PHE A 22 -5.30 -9.09 4.19
N ILE A 23 -4.34 -9.99 4.06
CA ILE A 23 -2.92 -9.74 4.31
C ILE A 23 -2.25 -9.41 2.98
N ILE A 24 -1.26 -8.52 2.97
CA ILE A 24 -0.58 -8.11 1.73
C ILE A 24 0.00 -9.29 0.94
N ASN A 25 0.42 -10.38 1.61
CA ASN A 25 0.91 -11.60 0.95
C ASN A 25 -0.11 -12.24 0.01
N GLU A 26 -1.40 -12.07 0.26
CA GLU A 26 -2.45 -12.64 -0.60
C GLU A 26 -2.63 -11.87 -1.93
N ILE A 27 -2.12 -10.64 -2.04
CA ILE A 27 -2.15 -9.86 -3.28
C ILE A 27 -0.82 -9.86 -4.04
N LEU A 28 0.27 -10.32 -3.44
CA LEU A 28 1.55 -10.42 -4.13
C LEU A 28 1.48 -11.48 -5.22
N ASP A 29 2.19 -11.26 -6.32
CA ASP A 29 2.32 -12.26 -7.37
C ASP A 29 2.97 -13.53 -6.78
N PRO A 30 2.24 -14.68 -6.74
CA PRO A 30 2.75 -15.91 -6.12
C PRO A 30 3.92 -16.53 -6.88
N ARG A 31 4.20 -16.05 -8.10
CA ARG A 31 5.35 -16.48 -8.91
C ARG A 31 6.66 -15.81 -8.44
N LEU A 32 6.57 -14.74 -7.66
CA LEU A 32 7.74 -14.06 -7.11
C LEU A 32 8.23 -14.78 -5.86
N SER A 33 9.55 -14.81 -5.70
CA SER A 33 10.16 -15.32 -4.46
C SER A 33 9.75 -14.44 -3.28
N THR A 34 9.54 -15.07 -2.13
CA THR A 34 9.28 -14.34 -0.88
C THR A 34 10.38 -13.30 -0.61
N PRO A 35 10.02 -12.10 -0.15
CA PRO A 35 11.00 -11.04 0.10
C PRO A 35 12.00 -11.49 1.16
N ARG A 36 13.29 -11.33 0.85
CA ARG A 36 14.40 -11.91 1.62
C ARG A 36 14.89 -11.03 2.78
N SER A 37 14.43 -9.79 2.86
CA SER A 37 14.89 -8.82 3.86
C SER A 37 13.74 -7.94 4.38
N ALA A 38 13.88 -7.49 5.64
CA ALA A 38 12.95 -6.55 6.25
C ALA A 38 12.85 -5.23 5.46
N LYS A 39 13.96 -4.79 4.85
CA LYS A 39 13.95 -3.63 3.95
C LYS A 39 13.03 -3.85 2.75
N MET A 40 13.12 -5.01 2.10
CA MET A 40 12.29 -5.33 0.94
C MET A 40 10.81 -5.41 1.32
N ALA A 41 10.50 -6.00 2.48
CA ALA A 41 9.15 -5.98 3.04
C ALA A 41 8.65 -4.55 3.27
N GLY A 42 9.47 -3.69 3.89
CA GLY A 42 9.13 -2.28 4.11
C GLY A 42 8.93 -1.50 2.80
N ASP A 43 9.75 -1.74 1.79
CA ASP A 43 9.62 -1.11 0.46
C ASP A 43 8.31 -1.54 -0.22
N ILE A 44 7.97 -2.83 -0.18
CA ILE A 44 6.70 -3.35 -0.73
C ILE A 44 5.49 -2.74 -0.01
N ALA A 45 5.54 -2.69 1.32
CA ALA A 45 4.47 -2.08 2.12
C ALA A 45 4.32 -0.59 1.79
N PHE A 46 5.42 0.15 1.66
CA PHE A 46 5.41 1.56 1.29
C PHE A 46 4.82 1.80 -0.12
N ILE A 47 5.21 0.99 -1.10
CA ILE A 47 4.63 1.03 -2.46
C ILE A 47 3.12 0.77 -2.40
N ALA A 48 2.68 -0.19 -1.58
CA ALA A 48 1.26 -0.48 -1.40
C ALA A 48 0.50 0.71 -0.79
N VAL A 49 1.06 1.40 0.22
CA VAL A 49 0.47 2.63 0.78
C VAL A 49 0.27 3.69 -0.32
N ILE A 50 1.29 3.93 -1.15
CA ILE A 50 1.19 4.89 -2.28
C ILE A 50 0.09 4.45 -3.24
N ALA A 51 0.04 3.16 -3.60
CA ALA A 51 -0.98 2.63 -4.50
C ALA A 51 -2.40 2.84 -3.93
N PHE A 52 -2.62 2.58 -2.63
CA PHE A 52 -3.91 2.83 -1.97
C PHE A 52 -4.27 4.32 -1.95
N ALA A 53 -3.31 5.22 -1.72
CA ALA A 53 -3.53 6.65 -1.79
C ALA A 53 -3.99 7.12 -3.19
N CYS A 54 -3.43 6.53 -4.25
CA CYS A 54 -3.83 6.74 -5.64
C CYS A 54 -5.25 6.24 -5.95
N LEU A 55 -5.71 5.21 -5.24
CA LEU A 55 -7.05 4.62 -5.41
C LEU A 55 -8.14 5.32 -4.59
N ARG A 56 -7.85 6.40 -3.87
CA ARG A 56 -8.84 7.10 -3.03
C ARG A 56 -10.09 7.49 -3.85
N PRO A 57 -11.32 7.24 -3.34
CA PRO A 57 -12.54 7.54 -4.07
C PRO A 57 -12.67 9.03 -4.44
N ARG A 58 -12.25 9.92 -3.54
CA ARG A 58 -12.25 11.38 -3.77
C ARG A 58 -11.05 11.77 -4.65
N PRO A 59 -11.26 12.33 -5.86
CA PRO A 59 -10.16 12.68 -6.76
C PRO A 59 -9.17 13.68 -6.15
N LYS A 60 -9.66 14.68 -5.42
CA LYS A 60 -8.81 15.69 -4.74
C LYS A 60 -7.94 15.13 -3.62
N ALA A 61 -8.26 13.93 -3.12
CA ALA A 61 -7.42 13.26 -2.14
C ALA A 61 -6.28 12.48 -2.83
N ARG A 62 -6.33 12.17 -4.12
CA ARG A 62 -5.26 11.37 -4.75
C ARG A 62 -3.98 12.20 -4.85
N PRO A 63 -2.79 11.60 -4.61
CA PRO A 63 -1.53 12.30 -4.76
C PRO A 63 -1.29 12.64 -6.24
N THR A 64 -0.50 13.70 -6.48
CA THR A 64 -0.02 14.03 -7.83
C THR A 64 1.12 13.10 -8.22
N MET A 65 1.35 12.89 -9.53
CA MET A 65 2.50 12.10 -9.99
C MET A 65 3.85 12.70 -9.56
N LYS A 66 3.94 14.02 -9.41
CA LYS A 66 5.13 14.70 -8.86
C LYS A 66 5.43 14.18 -7.46
N LEU A 67 4.43 14.24 -6.57
CA LEU A 67 4.53 13.74 -5.21
C LEU A 67 4.88 12.24 -5.18
N VAL A 68 4.17 11.41 -5.96
CA VAL A 68 4.46 9.97 -6.07
C VAL A 68 5.92 9.72 -6.49
N SER A 69 6.44 10.46 -7.47
CA SER A 69 7.83 10.33 -7.90
C SER A 69 8.83 10.73 -6.81
N GLN A 70 8.53 11.78 -6.03
CA GLN A 70 9.38 12.21 -4.92
C GLN A 70 9.41 11.15 -3.80
N GLU A 71 8.28 10.53 -3.48
CA GLU A 71 8.20 9.45 -2.50
C GLU A 71 9.02 8.22 -2.94
N PHE A 72 9.00 7.87 -4.23
CA PHE A 72 9.83 6.77 -4.74
C PHE A 72 11.33 7.06 -4.76
N LEU A 73 11.73 8.33 -4.87
CA LEU A 73 13.14 8.72 -4.75
C LEU A 73 13.61 8.69 -3.30
N HIS A 74 12.71 8.95 -2.35
CA HIS A 74 13.00 9.02 -0.92
C HIS A 74 12.31 7.90 -0.16
N ILE A 75 12.29 6.67 -0.71
CA ILE A 75 11.73 5.51 0.01
C ILE A 75 12.45 5.37 1.35
N LYS A 76 11.85 5.93 2.39
CA LYS A 76 12.19 5.72 3.78
C LYS A 76 11.35 4.51 4.14
N SER A 77 11.90 3.29 4.16
CA SER A 77 11.15 2.08 4.51
C SER A 77 10.77 2.16 6.00
N PRO A 78 9.64 2.74 6.41
CA PRO A 78 9.38 3.03 7.82
C PRO A 78 8.77 1.80 8.51
N ILE A 79 8.29 0.86 7.70
CA ILE A 79 7.52 -0.31 8.10
C ILE A 79 8.52 -1.45 8.25
N ALA A 80 8.95 -1.68 9.50
CA ALA A 80 9.80 -2.81 9.87
C ALA A 80 9.00 -4.11 10.12
N ILE A 81 7.69 -4.09 9.86
CA ILE A 81 6.77 -5.19 10.14
C ILE A 81 6.83 -6.23 9.01
N PRO A 82 6.84 -7.54 9.31
CA PRO A 82 6.75 -8.58 8.29
C PRO A 82 5.47 -8.46 7.45
N LEU A 83 5.58 -8.72 6.13
CA LEU A 83 4.43 -8.64 5.22
C LEU A 83 3.24 -9.50 5.64
N HIS A 84 3.49 -10.64 6.28
CA HIS A 84 2.43 -11.55 6.71
C HIS A 84 1.61 -11.01 7.91
N GLU A 85 2.02 -9.90 8.51
CA GLU A 85 1.28 -9.25 9.61
C GLU A 85 0.55 -7.98 9.13
N ILE A 86 0.84 -7.50 7.92
CA ILE A 86 0.29 -6.24 7.41
C ILE A 86 -1.07 -6.49 6.76
N SER A 87 -2.12 -5.97 7.38
CA SER A 87 -3.47 -5.93 6.82
C SER A 87 -3.60 -4.85 5.75
N LEU A 88 -4.42 -5.11 4.72
CA LEU A 88 -4.75 -4.09 3.71
C LEU A 88 -5.46 -2.87 4.33
N ILE A 89 -6.16 -3.03 5.46
CA ILE A 89 -6.76 -1.89 6.17
C ILE A 89 -5.69 -0.97 6.74
N GLU A 90 -4.63 -1.53 7.33
CA GLU A 90 -3.54 -0.75 7.91
C GLU A 90 -2.83 0.05 6.82
N LEU A 91 -2.58 -0.55 5.66
CA LEU A 91 -2.00 0.14 4.51
C LEU A 91 -2.90 1.25 3.97
N LYS A 92 -4.21 0.99 3.89
CA LYS A 92 -5.20 1.98 3.41
C LYS A 92 -5.34 3.17 4.35
N ASN A 93 -5.28 2.91 5.65
CA ASN A 93 -5.44 3.92 6.69
C ASN A 93 -4.12 4.63 7.02
N HIS A 94 -2.99 4.11 6.53
CA HIS A 94 -1.70 4.76 6.72
C HIS A 94 -1.74 6.13 6.03
N GLU A 95 -1.76 7.17 6.83
CA GLU A 95 -1.58 8.52 6.33
C GLU A 95 -0.15 8.60 5.80
N MET A 96 -0.01 8.94 4.52
CA MET A 96 1.29 9.32 4.02
C MET A 96 1.71 10.53 4.84
N PHE A 97 2.91 10.49 5.44
CA PHE A 97 3.56 11.70 5.94
C PHE A 97 3.89 12.55 4.72
N MET A 98 2.88 13.24 4.20
CA MET A 98 3.01 14.35 3.28
C MET A 98 3.86 15.35 4.03
N SER A 99 5.17 15.30 3.82
CA SER A 99 6.02 16.40 4.23
C SER A 99 5.51 17.57 3.41
N ASP A 100 4.84 18.51 4.07
CA ASP A 100 4.53 19.81 3.49
C ASP A 100 5.83 20.34 2.90
N GLU A 101 5.93 20.32 1.57
CA GLU A 101 6.89 21.13 0.84
C GLU A 101 6.45 22.59 0.99
N ASN A 102 6.66 23.13 2.20
CA ASN A 102 6.70 24.55 2.47
C ASN A 102 8.16 24.99 2.41
N HIS A 103 8.72 24.98 1.21
CA HIS A 103 9.95 25.71 0.92
C HIS A 103 9.55 27.03 0.24
N LYS A 104 9.45 28.06 1.07
CA LYS A 104 9.61 29.47 0.66
C LYS A 104 11.07 29.73 0.35
#